data_AF-A0A168F0I7-F1
#
_entry.id   AF-A0A168F0I7-F1
#
_cell.length_a   1.000
_cell.length_b   1.000
_cell.length_c   1.000
_cell.angle_alpha   90.00
_cell.angle_beta   90.00
_cell.angle_gamma   90.00
#
_symmetry.space_group_name_H-M   'P 1'
#
loop_
_entity.id
_entity.type
_entity.pdbx_description
1 polymer ?
#
loop_
_entity_poly.entity_id
_entity_poly.type
_entity_poly.pdbx_seq_one_letter_code
_entity_poly.pdbx_strand_id
1 'polypeptide(L)'
;MRAYVFDDLPGDQRLPHDSGRSIEIASLAQLGVLCYHVPDLADVNKLAADRGYKNRDEITVSPDQLGELYEEKVKSFFKEHLHEDEEIRYIKDGRGFFDVRGKDDQWVRVQLEKNDLLILPAGIYHRFTTDENNVFGATGHIGRSLVKYALSKGDMVTSVGWISQPDSGPLDSKNKNCLDVLCDVRSRDSVAQVVQTSLDRFRRLDIVANCSGYGVIGSCEDQDEHDLRNQFETNFLGTLHIIHTTLPLFRRQNHGRYLIFSSTSGALGVPGLGPYCATKYAIEGLIEAMLYETDAFNVKATLIEPGLVRRDEPGIGDSLPRWGHFLVKPRSDEYADLTSPALHVGRMVQWLGDRQPTSAVRCAELIWQLAHCAYPPLRLPLGSYAVESIRDRMRSITEEIEDWKHLNYAEVQLPKQPRHSITVD
;
A
#
# COMPACT_ATOMS: atom_id res chain seq x y z
N MET A 1 -26.13 -6.95 -15.54
CA MET A 1 -26.87 -6.33 -14.41
C MET A 1 -27.48 -7.32 -13.40
N ARG A 2 -27.33 -7.06 -12.09
CA ARG A 2 -27.97 -7.81 -10.98
C ARG A 2 -28.36 -6.85 -9.84
N ALA A 3 -29.49 -7.03 -9.16
CA ALA A 3 -29.88 -6.21 -7.99
C ALA A 3 -30.21 -7.05 -6.76
N TYR A 4 -29.90 -6.53 -5.58
CA TYR A 4 -30.12 -7.19 -4.28
C TYR A 4 -30.09 -6.16 -3.14
N VAL A 5 -30.59 -6.54 -1.97
CA VAL A 5 -30.51 -5.70 -0.77
C VAL A 5 -29.07 -5.71 -0.26
N PHE A 6 -28.52 -4.52 -0.02
CA PHE A 6 -27.21 -4.31 0.57
C PHE A 6 -27.19 -4.82 2.03
N ASP A 7 -26.09 -5.43 2.47
CA ASP A 7 -26.02 -6.07 3.80
C ASP A 7 -25.77 -5.13 4.99
N ASP A 8 -25.43 -3.87 4.70
CA ASP A 8 -25.07 -2.83 5.69
C ASP A 8 -23.91 -3.23 6.63
N LEU A 9 -23.12 -4.23 6.26
CA LEU A 9 -21.94 -4.63 7.01
C LEU A 9 -20.82 -3.60 6.81
N PRO A 10 -20.05 -3.29 7.86
CA PRO A 10 -18.87 -2.43 7.70
C PRO A 10 -17.84 -3.12 6.80
N GLY A 11 -17.29 -2.40 5.83
CA GLY A 11 -16.34 -2.97 4.87
C GLY A 11 -16.01 -2.00 3.75
N ASP A 12 -15.16 -2.46 2.82
CA ASP A 12 -14.90 -1.75 1.57
C ASP A 12 -16.16 -1.78 0.71
N GLN A 13 -16.73 -0.61 0.45
CA GLN A 13 -17.95 -0.45 -0.33
C GLN A 13 -17.89 -1.09 -1.73
N ARG A 14 -16.70 -1.31 -2.27
CA ARG A 14 -16.45 -1.96 -3.56
C ARG A 14 -16.63 -3.48 -3.53
N LEU A 15 -16.78 -4.09 -2.34
CA LEU A 15 -17.17 -5.49 -2.22
C LEU A 15 -18.64 -5.69 -2.59
N PRO A 16 -19.10 -6.91 -2.90
CA PRO A 16 -20.48 -7.13 -3.28
C PRO A 16 -21.52 -6.68 -2.23
N HIS A 17 -21.26 -6.85 -0.93
CA HIS A 17 -22.22 -6.51 0.15
C HIS A 17 -23.62 -7.12 -0.07
N ASP A 18 -23.66 -8.38 -0.47
CA ASP A 18 -24.88 -9.08 -0.86
C ASP A 18 -25.53 -9.75 0.36
N SER A 19 -26.69 -9.24 0.80
CA SER A 19 -27.43 -9.83 1.92
C SER A 19 -28.12 -11.17 1.60
N GLY A 20 -28.00 -11.66 0.37
CA GLY A 20 -28.68 -12.86 -0.13
C GLY A 20 -30.14 -12.63 -0.54
N ARG A 21 -30.67 -11.41 -0.33
CA ARG A 21 -32.03 -11.01 -0.72
C ARG A 21 -32.01 -10.35 -2.10
N SER A 22 -32.19 -11.16 -3.14
CA SER A 22 -32.24 -10.68 -4.53
C SER A 22 -33.46 -9.79 -4.81
N ILE A 23 -33.29 -8.78 -5.65
CA ILE A 23 -34.34 -7.87 -6.14
C ILE A 23 -34.46 -8.06 -7.65
N GLU A 24 -35.68 -8.24 -8.16
CA GLU A 24 -35.90 -8.28 -9.61
C GLU A 24 -35.66 -6.90 -10.23
N ILE A 25 -34.85 -6.81 -11.27
CA ILE A 25 -34.50 -5.53 -11.92
C ILE A 25 -35.74 -4.73 -12.33
N ALA A 26 -36.78 -5.40 -12.85
CA ALA A 26 -38.03 -4.74 -13.26
C ALA A 26 -38.76 -4.06 -12.09
N SER A 27 -38.58 -4.54 -10.85
CA SER A 27 -39.22 -3.96 -9.67
C SER A 27 -38.61 -2.61 -9.26
N LEU A 28 -37.39 -2.29 -9.69
CA LEU A 28 -36.75 -0.99 -9.44
C LEU A 28 -37.53 0.18 -10.06
N ALA A 29 -38.34 -0.08 -11.09
CA ALA A 29 -39.24 0.91 -11.67
C ALA A 29 -40.29 1.43 -10.67
N GLN A 30 -40.61 0.67 -9.60
CA GLN A 30 -41.50 1.12 -8.52
C GLN A 30 -40.87 2.20 -7.63
N LEU A 31 -39.53 2.31 -7.67
CA LEU A 31 -38.74 3.39 -7.09
C LEU A 31 -38.47 4.50 -8.12
N GLY A 32 -38.99 4.38 -9.34
CA GLY A 32 -38.71 5.27 -10.48
C GLY A 32 -37.37 5.01 -11.17
N VAL A 33 -36.62 3.99 -10.74
CA VAL A 33 -35.30 3.64 -11.30
C VAL A 33 -35.49 2.75 -12.53
N LEU A 34 -35.03 3.20 -13.70
CA LEU A 34 -35.14 2.45 -14.95
C LEU A 34 -33.80 1.86 -15.35
N CYS A 35 -33.81 0.60 -15.77
CA CYS A 35 -32.61 -0.17 -16.07
C CYS A 35 -32.66 -0.67 -17.51
N TYR A 36 -31.59 -0.49 -18.28
CA TYR A 36 -31.47 -0.94 -19.65
C TYR A 36 -30.11 -1.58 -19.90
N HIS A 37 -30.03 -2.42 -20.93
CA HIS A 37 -28.76 -2.84 -21.52
C HIS A 37 -28.72 -2.31 -22.96
N VAL A 38 -27.78 -1.43 -23.24
CA VAL A 38 -27.71 -0.65 -24.50
C VAL A 38 -26.30 -0.79 -25.09
N PRO A 39 -26.07 -1.75 -25.99
CA PRO A 39 -24.75 -2.00 -26.58
C PRO A 39 -24.25 -0.88 -27.50
N ASP A 40 -25.16 -0.12 -28.11
CA ASP A 40 -24.82 0.96 -29.05
C ASP A 40 -25.00 2.34 -28.40
N LEU A 41 -23.96 3.16 -28.45
CA LEU A 41 -23.98 4.53 -27.94
C LEU A 41 -24.98 5.42 -28.70
N ALA A 42 -25.32 5.10 -29.95
CA ALA A 42 -26.34 5.81 -30.72
C ALA A 42 -27.72 5.73 -30.05
N ASP A 43 -28.08 4.57 -29.51
CA ASP A 43 -29.34 4.37 -28.80
C ASP A 43 -29.37 5.10 -27.45
N VAL A 44 -28.22 5.19 -26.77
CA VAL A 44 -28.06 6.03 -25.57
C VAL A 44 -28.30 7.51 -25.91
N ASN A 45 -27.75 7.98 -27.03
CA ASN A 45 -27.91 9.37 -27.47
C ASN A 45 -29.37 9.67 -27.84
N LYS A 46 -30.05 8.74 -28.51
CA LYS A 46 -31.47 8.87 -28.84
C LYS A 46 -32.33 8.92 -27.58
N LEU A 47 -32.13 7.98 -26.66
CA LEU A 47 -32.83 7.96 -25.37
C LEU A 47 -32.62 9.26 -24.61
N ALA A 48 -31.40 9.79 -24.63
CA ALA A 48 -31.09 11.04 -23.95
C ALA A 48 -31.80 12.25 -24.58
N ALA A 49 -31.87 12.31 -25.91
CA ALA A 49 -32.60 13.34 -26.64
C ALA A 49 -34.11 13.25 -26.44
N ASP A 50 -34.68 12.05 -26.49
CA ASP A 50 -36.11 11.79 -26.29
C ASP A 50 -36.58 12.20 -24.89
N ARG A 51 -35.72 12.06 -23.87
CA ARG A 51 -35.98 12.50 -22.49
C ARG A 51 -35.54 13.95 -22.20
N GLY A 52 -34.94 14.63 -23.19
CA GLY A 52 -34.60 16.05 -23.09
C GLY A 52 -33.43 16.39 -22.16
N TYR A 53 -32.48 15.46 -21.92
CA TYR A 53 -31.28 15.80 -21.15
C TYR A 53 -30.40 16.79 -21.91
N LYS A 54 -29.95 17.83 -21.21
CA LYS A 54 -29.20 18.95 -21.80
C LYS A 54 -27.70 18.91 -21.51
N ASN A 55 -27.30 18.18 -20.47
CA ASN A 55 -25.93 18.11 -19.98
C ASN A 55 -25.41 16.68 -20.11
N ARG A 56 -24.13 16.54 -20.43
CA ARG A 56 -23.46 15.25 -20.53
C ARG A 56 -22.02 15.37 -20.05
N ASP A 57 -21.71 14.60 -19.03
CA ASP A 57 -20.35 14.42 -18.55
C ASP A 57 -19.95 12.96 -18.73
N GLU A 58 -18.73 12.76 -19.22
CA GLU A 58 -18.10 11.45 -19.28
C GLU A 58 -16.95 11.43 -18.29
N ILE A 59 -16.93 10.42 -17.42
CA ILE A 59 -15.90 10.24 -16.43
C ILE A 59 -15.41 8.81 -16.43
N THR A 60 -14.10 8.65 -16.57
CA THR A 60 -13.44 7.36 -16.33
C THR A 60 -12.98 7.36 -14.88
N VAL A 61 -13.64 6.56 -14.05
CA VAL A 61 -13.32 6.41 -12.63
C VAL A 61 -12.33 5.28 -12.47
N SER A 62 -11.07 5.56 -12.77
CA SER A 62 -9.95 4.64 -12.57
C SER A 62 -8.81 5.36 -11.82
N PRO A 63 -7.94 4.62 -11.13
CA PRO A 63 -6.75 5.21 -10.54
C PRO A 63 -5.90 5.96 -11.57
N ASP A 64 -5.82 5.47 -12.81
CA ASP A 64 -5.06 6.13 -13.90
C ASP A 64 -5.61 7.51 -14.28
N GLN A 65 -6.94 7.61 -14.45
CA GLN A 65 -7.55 8.83 -14.95
C GLN A 65 -7.67 9.88 -13.86
N LEU A 66 -7.95 9.45 -12.61
CA LEU A 66 -8.26 10.36 -11.51
C LEU A 66 -7.06 10.60 -10.58
N GLY A 67 -6.00 9.81 -10.67
CA GLY A 67 -4.78 9.98 -9.88
C GLY A 67 -5.05 10.07 -8.38
N GLU A 68 -4.50 11.09 -7.72
CA GLU A 68 -4.66 11.33 -6.28
C GLU A 68 -6.11 11.62 -5.87
N LEU A 69 -6.94 12.11 -6.80
CA LEU A 69 -8.35 12.31 -6.55
C LEU A 69 -9.13 10.99 -6.55
N TYR A 70 -8.57 9.87 -7.02
CA TYR A 70 -9.34 8.63 -7.19
C TYR A 70 -10.02 8.17 -5.89
N GLU A 71 -9.28 8.04 -4.79
CA GLU A 71 -9.83 7.56 -3.51
C GLU A 71 -10.81 8.54 -2.89
N GLU A 72 -10.51 9.85 -2.94
CA GLU A 72 -11.43 10.90 -2.50
C GLU A 72 -12.70 10.89 -3.37
N LYS A 73 -12.54 10.74 -4.68
CA LYS A 73 -13.64 10.76 -5.64
C LYS A 73 -14.52 9.53 -5.48
N VAL A 74 -13.94 8.33 -5.33
CA VAL A 74 -14.67 7.09 -5.03
C VAL A 74 -15.43 7.22 -3.70
N LYS A 75 -14.81 7.74 -2.64
CA LYS A 75 -15.50 8.03 -1.38
C LYS A 75 -16.60 9.08 -1.54
N SER A 76 -16.37 10.12 -2.36
CA SER A 76 -17.35 11.16 -2.65
C SER A 76 -18.54 10.62 -3.44
N PHE A 77 -18.30 9.70 -4.38
CA PHE A 77 -19.35 9.01 -5.11
C PHE A 77 -20.13 8.07 -4.22
N PHE A 78 -19.46 7.46 -3.23
CA PHE A 78 -20.12 6.57 -2.28
C PHE A 78 -20.83 7.33 -1.14
N LYS A 79 -20.61 8.64 -1.02
CA LYS A 79 -21.39 9.47 -0.11
C LYS A 79 -22.82 9.55 -0.62
N GLU A 80 -23.77 9.32 0.27
CA GLU A 80 -25.19 9.51 -0.03
C GLU A 80 -25.43 10.93 -0.54
N HIS A 81 -26.08 11.02 -1.69
CA HIS A 81 -26.50 12.28 -2.27
C HIS A 81 -27.80 12.11 -3.06
N LEU A 82 -28.40 13.25 -3.39
CA LEU A 82 -29.71 13.39 -4.01
C LEU A 82 -29.60 14.48 -5.08
N HIS A 83 -30.12 14.21 -6.27
CA HIS A 83 -30.24 15.21 -7.33
C HIS A 83 -31.69 15.67 -7.45
N GLU A 84 -31.89 16.97 -7.67
CA GLU A 84 -33.22 17.58 -7.85
C GLU A 84 -33.83 17.25 -9.22
N ASP A 85 -33.01 16.81 -10.17
CA ASP A 85 -33.38 16.41 -11.52
C ASP A 85 -33.14 14.91 -11.75
N GLU A 86 -33.79 14.36 -12.78
CA GLU A 86 -33.56 12.99 -13.24
C GLU A 86 -32.14 12.84 -13.83
N GLU A 87 -31.46 11.75 -13.52
CA GLU A 87 -30.08 11.49 -13.94
C GLU A 87 -29.96 10.19 -14.74
N ILE A 88 -29.20 10.22 -15.84
CA ILE A 88 -28.89 9.07 -16.68
C ILE A 88 -27.41 8.67 -16.55
N ARG A 89 -27.14 7.39 -16.27
CA ARG A 89 -25.81 6.82 -16.07
C ARG A 89 -25.59 5.64 -17.01
N TYR A 90 -24.58 5.71 -17.87
CA TYR A 90 -24.24 4.64 -18.83
C TYR A 90 -22.83 4.13 -18.59
N ILE A 91 -22.67 2.80 -18.48
CA ILE A 91 -21.38 2.18 -18.22
C ILE A 91 -20.67 1.86 -19.54
N LYS A 92 -19.66 2.67 -19.89
CA LYS A 92 -18.88 2.47 -21.13
C LYS A 92 -17.91 1.29 -21.04
N ASP A 93 -17.37 1.02 -19.86
CA ASP A 93 -16.46 -0.11 -19.60
C ASP A 93 -16.38 -0.43 -18.10
N GLY A 94 -15.82 -1.59 -17.76
CA GLY A 94 -15.62 -2.02 -16.38
C GLY A 94 -16.90 -2.49 -15.67
N ARG A 95 -16.84 -2.51 -14.33
CA ARG A 95 -17.90 -2.96 -13.43
C ARG A 95 -17.97 -2.10 -12.17
N GLY A 96 -19.15 -2.02 -11.58
CA GLY A 96 -19.37 -1.28 -10.35
C GLY A 96 -20.77 -1.49 -9.76
N PHE A 97 -21.04 -0.73 -8.71
CA PHE A 97 -22.27 -0.80 -7.93
C PHE A 97 -22.90 0.58 -7.82
N PHE A 98 -24.20 0.66 -8.11
CA PHE A 98 -25.04 1.79 -7.75
C PHE A 98 -26.01 1.36 -6.65
N ASP A 99 -25.99 2.06 -5.53
CA ASP A 99 -26.96 1.82 -4.46
C ASP A 99 -28.04 2.89 -4.52
N VAL A 100 -29.29 2.46 -4.46
CA VAL A 100 -30.47 3.33 -4.42
C VAL A 100 -31.25 3.08 -3.14
N ARG A 101 -31.77 4.15 -2.53
CA ARG A 101 -32.54 4.04 -1.30
C ARG A 101 -33.97 3.60 -1.61
N GLY A 102 -34.38 2.45 -1.07
CA GLY A 102 -35.74 1.93 -1.18
C GLY A 102 -36.73 2.68 -0.28
N LYS A 103 -38.04 2.43 -0.47
CA LYS A 103 -39.13 3.06 0.32
C LYS A 103 -39.06 2.73 1.82
N ASP A 104 -38.51 1.57 2.17
CA ASP A 104 -38.33 1.12 3.55
C ASP A 104 -36.98 1.56 4.14
N ASP A 105 -36.34 2.58 3.54
CA ASP A 105 -35.03 3.12 3.90
C ASP A 105 -33.86 2.12 3.79
N GLN A 106 -34.08 0.98 3.12
CA GLN A 106 -33.04 -0.02 2.83
C GLN A 106 -32.26 0.33 1.56
N TRP A 107 -30.95 0.08 1.57
CA TRP A 107 -30.12 0.19 0.37
C TRP A 107 -30.35 -1.01 -0.56
N VAL A 108 -30.71 -0.72 -1.81
CA VAL A 108 -30.73 -1.71 -2.89
C VAL A 108 -29.51 -1.48 -3.76
N ARG A 109 -28.62 -2.47 -3.81
CA ARG A 109 -27.41 -2.45 -4.63
C ARG A 109 -27.71 -3.03 -6.00
N VAL A 110 -27.31 -2.31 -7.04
CA VAL A 110 -27.40 -2.70 -8.45
C VAL A 110 -25.99 -2.82 -9.01
N GLN A 111 -25.57 -4.05 -9.31
CA GLN A 111 -24.33 -4.33 -10.00
C GLN A 111 -24.51 -4.09 -11.50
N LEU A 112 -23.64 -3.25 -12.05
CA LEU A 112 -23.66 -2.80 -13.43
C LEU A 112 -22.32 -3.16 -14.09
N GLU A 113 -22.38 -3.52 -15.37
CA GLU A 113 -21.20 -3.78 -16.20
C GLU A 113 -21.30 -3.05 -17.53
N LYS A 114 -20.24 -3.15 -18.35
CA LYS A 114 -20.20 -2.56 -19.69
C LYS A 114 -21.53 -2.73 -20.45
N ASN A 115 -22.00 -1.63 -21.02
CA ASN A 115 -23.25 -1.44 -21.76
C ASN A 115 -24.53 -1.40 -20.91
N ASP A 116 -24.45 -1.56 -19.59
CA ASP A 116 -25.61 -1.32 -18.72
C ASP A 116 -25.87 0.19 -18.57
N LEU A 117 -27.15 0.56 -18.46
CA LEU A 117 -27.64 1.93 -18.31
C LEU A 117 -28.66 2.00 -17.17
N LEU A 118 -28.53 3.02 -16.34
CA LEU A 118 -29.42 3.30 -15.21
C LEU A 118 -29.99 4.72 -15.35
N ILE A 119 -31.30 4.90 -15.15
CA ILE A 119 -31.94 6.21 -15.00
C ILE A 119 -32.46 6.31 -13.57
N LEU A 120 -32.04 7.36 -12.86
CA LEU A 120 -32.41 7.65 -11.49
C LEU A 120 -33.41 8.82 -11.49
N PRO A 121 -34.58 8.70 -10.84
CA PRO A 121 -35.56 9.78 -10.79
C PRO A 121 -35.08 10.91 -9.89
N ALA A 122 -35.60 12.11 -10.14
CA ALA A 122 -35.42 13.25 -9.25
C ALA A 122 -35.79 12.90 -7.80
N GLY A 123 -34.96 13.30 -6.84
CA GLY A 123 -35.25 13.12 -5.42
C GLY A 123 -35.01 11.71 -4.86
N ILE A 124 -34.28 10.84 -5.56
CA ILE A 124 -33.83 9.55 -4.99
C ILE A 124 -32.42 9.67 -4.38
N TYR A 125 -32.27 9.17 -3.16
CA TYR A 125 -30.96 9.01 -2.55
C TYR A 125 -30.23 7.87 -3.22
N HIS A 126 -28.99 8.13 -3.65
CA HIS A 126 -28.15 7.13 -4.26
C HIS A 126 -26.67 7.39 -3.97
N ARG A 127 -25.87 6.37 -4.27
CA ARG A 127 -24.41 6.40 -4.18
C ARG A 127 -23.81 5.41 -5.18
N PHE A 128 -22.57 5.65 -5.59
CA PHE A 128 -21.87 4.86 -6.60
C PHE A 128 -20.48 4.45 -6.10
N THR A 129 -20.05 3.26 -6.49
CA THR A 129 -18.66 2.82 -6.34
C THR A 129 -18.26 1.86 -7.46
N THR A 130 -16.97 1.78 -7.76
CA THR A 130 -16.42 0.72 -8.63
C THR A 130 -16.42 -0.64 -7.91
N ASP A 131 -16.20 -1.74 -8.61
CA ASP A 131 -15.94 -3.04 -7.97
C ASP A 131 -14.44 -3.23 -7.63
N GLU A 132 -14.09 -4.39 -7.05
CA GLU A 132 -12.72 -4.72 -6.65
C GLU A 132 -11.83 -5.21 -7.81
N ASN A 133 -12.39 -5.38 -9.02
CA ASN A 133 -11.66 -5.95 -10.15
C ASN A 133 -10.77 -4.90 -10.83
N ASN A 134 -9.70 -4.52 -10.13
CA ASN A 134 -8.51 -3.91 -10.72
C ASN A 134 -7.43 -5.00 -10.82
N VAL A 135 -7.19 -5.51 -12.03
CA VAL A 135 -6.13 -6.51 -12.27
C VAL A 135 -4.81 -5.76 -12.45
N PHE A 136 -3.80 -5.96 -11.57
CA PHE A 136 -2.39 -6.23 -11.94
C PHE A 136 -1.32 -6.27 -10.78
N GLY A 137 -0.16 -6.93 -11.00
CA GLY A 137 0.81 -7.54 -10.05
C GLY A 137 1.96 -6.64 -9.50
N ALA A 138 3.00 -7.22 -8.85
CA ALA A 138 3.92 -6.50 -7.94
C ALA A 138 4.43 -5.11 -8.40
N THR A 139 4.08 -4.08 -7.62
CA THR A 139 3.88 -2.69 -8.07
C THR A 139 4.98 -1.68 -7.69
N GLY A 140 5.93 -2.08 -6.83
CA GLY A 140 7.05 -1.24 -6.40
C GLY A 140 8.30 -1.45 -7.25
N HIS A 141 9.03 -0.38 -7.59
CA HIS A 141 10.23 -0.41 -8.46
C HIS A 141 11.25 -1.47 -8.04
N ILE A 142 11.66 -1.50 -6.76
CA ILE A 142 12.65 -2.46 -6.28
C ILE A 142 12.04 -3.86 -6.13
N GLY A 143 10.77 -3.95 -5.70
CA GLY A 143 10.06 -5.23 -5.60
C GLY A 143 9.96 -5.95 -6.93
N ARG A 144 9.64 -5.22 -8.02
CA ARG A 144 9.61 -5.75 -9.38
C ARG A 144 10.98 -6.24 -9.84
N SER A 145 12.04 -5.45 -9.62
CA SER A 145 13.40 -5.86 -9.95
C SER A 145 13.82 -7.13 -9.18
N LEU A 146 13.44 -7.23 -7.90
CA LEU A 146 13.72 -8.39 -7.06
C LEU A 146 12.99 -9.65 -7.55
N VAL A 147 11.70 -9.54 -7.88
CA VAL A 147 10.93 -10.67 -8.45
C VAL A 147 11.57 -11.15 -9.75
N LYS A 148 11.88 -10.23 -10.68
CA LYS A 148 12.55 -10.57 -11.95
C LYS A 148 13.89 -11.27 -11.71
N TYR A 149 14.71 -10.75 -10.81
CA TYR A 149 16.02 -11.33 -10.52
C TYR A 149 15.87 -12.73 -9.89
N ALA A 150 14.99 -12.90 -8.90
CA ALA A 150 14.71 -14.20 -8.27
C ALA A 150 14.23 -15.24 -9.29
N LEU A 151 13.26 -14.88 -10.14
CA LEU A 151 12.79 -15.75 -11.23
C LEU A 151 13.92 -16.11 -12.21
N SER A 152 14.83 -15.18 -12.53
CA SER A 152 15.99 -15.45 -13.39
C SER A 152 16.98 -16.45 -12.79
N LYS A 153 16.96 -16.63 -11.46
CA LYS A 153 17.77 -17.61 -10.73
C LYS A 153 17.05 -18.95 -10.53
N GLY A 154 15.79 -19.04 -10.95
CA GLY A 154 14.98 -20.26 -10.86
C GLY A 154 14.15 -20.37 -9.58
N ASP A 155 14.10 -19.32 -8.75
CA ASP A 155 13.30 -19.32 -7.54
C ASP A 155 11.80 -19.36 -7.85
N MET A 156 11.03 -19.92 -6.93
CA MET A 156 9.55 -19.84 -6.95
C MET A 156 9.12 -18.58 -6.22
N VAL A 157 8.34 -17.74 -6.89
CA VAL A 157 7.97 -16.41 -6.41
C VAL A 157 6.46 -16.26 -6.43
N THR A 158 5.88 -16.00 -5.27
CA THR A 158 4.58 -15.32 -5.21
C THR A 158 4.83 -13.82 -5.31
N SER A 159 4.47 -13.25 -6.44
CA SER A 159 4.49 -11.82 -6.71
C SER A 159 3.21 -11.20 -6.17
N VAL A 160 3.35 -10.21 -5.29
CA VAL A 160 2.23 -9.57 -4.62
C VAL A 160 2.05 -8.15 -5.13
N GLY A 161 0.97 -7.93 -5.87
CA GLY A 161 0.52 -6.63 -6.38
C GLY A 161 -0.33 -5.85 -5.38
N TRP A 162 -0.46 -4.55 -5.64
CA TRP A 162 -1.36 -3.66 -4.92
C TRP A 162 -2.58 -3.36 -5.78
N ILE A 163 -3.75 -3.33 -5.14
CA ILE A 163 -5.10 -3.26 -5.75
C ILE A 163 -5.34 -1.97 -6.58
N SER A 164 -4.46 -0.96 -6.50
CA SER A 164 -4.68 0.37 -7.09
C SER A 164 -3.66 0.78 -8.17
N GLN A 165 -2.85 -0.14 -8.74
CA GLN A 165 -2.03 0.18 -9.92
C GLN A 165 -2.61 -0.42 -11.21
N PRO A 166 -3.07 0.41 -12.15
CA PRO A 166 -3.73 -0.09 -13.37
C PRO A 166 -2.79 -0.68 -14.43
N ASP A 167 -1.48 -0.48 -14.29
CA ASP A 167 -0.52 -0.64 -15.40
C ASP A 167 0.52 -1.77 -15.18
N SER A 168 0.26 -2.73 -14.28
CA SER A 168 1.28 -3.68 -13.80
C SER A 168 1.04 -5.14 -14.22
N GLY A 169 0.83 -5.40 -15.52
CA GLY A 169 0.77 -6.74 -16.15
C GLY A 169 1.37 -7.90 -15.31
N PRO A 170 0.79 -9.12 -15.20
CA PRO A 170 1.38 -10.22 -14.45
C PRO A 170 2.84 -10.30 -14.81
N LEU A 171 3.71 -10.26 -13.80
CA LEU A 171 5.13 -10.02 -14.04
C LEU A 171 5.70 -11.03 -15.02
N ASP A 172 5.16 -12.25 -14.96
CA ASP A 172 5.32 -13.26 -15.99
C ASP A 172 4.21 -14.33 -15.91
N SER A 173 3.04 -14.09 -16.51
CA SER A 173 1.90 -15.04 -16.47
C SER A 173 2.16 -16.41 -17.10
N LYS A 174 3.26 -16.56 -17.85
CA LYS A 174 3.67 -17.82 -18.47
C LYS A 174 4.71 -18.56 -17.65
N ASN A 175 5.31 -17.92 -16.66
CA ASN A 175 6.34 -18.54 -15.83
C ASN A 175 5.71 -19.41 -14.75
N LYS A 176 5.96 -20.72 -14.84
CA LYS A 176 5.46 -21.70 -13.86
C LYS A 176 6.05 -21.50 -12.46
N ASN A 177 7.10 -20.71 -12.31
CA ASN A 177 7.67 -20.34 -11.02
C ASN A 177 7.10 -19.03 -10.48
N CYS A 178 6.23 -18.32 -11.22
CA CYS A 178 5.58 -17.10 -10.77
C CYS A 178 4.10 -17.36 -10.44
N LEU A 179 3.65 -16.81 -9.31
CA LEU A 179 2.25 -16.73 -8.94
C LEU A 179 1.95 -15.27 -8.61
N ASP A 180 1.18 -14.60 -9.45
CA ASP A 180 0.75 -13.23 -9.21
C ASP A 180 -0.55 -13.21 -8.39
N VAL A 181 -0.55 -12.49 -7.27
CA VAL A 181 -1.70 -12.30 -6.39
C VAL A 181 -1.80 -10.85 -5.92
N LEU A 182 -2.98 -10.44 -5.47
CA LEU A 182 -3.23 -9.12 -4.90
C LEU A 182 -3.23 -9.20 -3.36
N CYS A 183 -2.68 -8.18 -2.71
CA CYS A 183 -2.75 -8.04 -1.26
C CYS A 183 -2.96 -6.59 -0.85
N ASP A 184 -3.88 -6.36 0.08
CA ASP A 184 -3.84 -5.17 0.93
C ASP A 184 -3.21 -5.57 2.27
N VAL A 185 -1.97 -5.13 2.51
CA VAL A 185 -1.25 -5.46 3.75
C VAL A 185 -1.94 -4.90 5.00
N ARG A 186 -2.80 -3.88 4.86
CA ARG A 186 -3.62 -3.33 5.96
C ARG A 186 -4.67 -4.33 6.43
N SER A 187 -5.04 -5.30 5.59
CA SER A 187 -5.99 -6.37 5.94
C SER A 187 -5.26 -7.67 6.29
N ARG A 188 -5.45 -8.15 7.52
CA ARG A 188 -4.92 -9.45 7.97
C ARG A 188 -5.43 -10.61 7.12
N ASP A 189 -6.70 -10.58 6.74
CA ASP A 189 -7.32 -11.66 5.96
C ASP A 189 -6.76 -11.69 4.54
N SER A 190 -6.49 -10.52 3.94
CA SER A 190 -5.84 -10.43 2.63
C SER A 190 -4.43 -11.04 2.66
N VAL A 191 -3.64 -10.72 3.69
CA VAL A 191 -2.31 -11.31 3.91
C VAL A 191 -2.40 -12.83 4.11
N ALA A 192 -3.34 -13.30 4.93
CA ALA A 192 -3.56 -14.72 5.18
C ALA A 192 -3.93 -15.49 3.89
N GLN A 193 -4.82 -14.92 3.07
CA GLN A 193 -5.22 -15.48 1.78
C GLN A 193 -4.03 -15.64 0.83
N VAL A 194 -3.14 -14.64 0.77
CA VAL A 194 -1.93 -14.67 -0.07
C VAL A 194 -0.94 -15.72 0.41
N VAL A 195 -0.71 -15.82 1.72
CA VAL A 195 0.17 -16.84 2.30
C VAL A 195 -0.39 -18.24 2.02
N GLN A 196 -1.69 -18.44 2.21
CA GLN A 196 -2.34 -19.71 1.93
C GLN A 196 -2.26 -20.08 0.44
N THR A 197 -2.55 -19.14 -0.45
CA THR A 197 -2.46 -19.32 -1.91
C THR A 197 -1.05 -19.68 -2.35
N SER A 198 -0.04 -19.06 -1.75
CA SER A 198 1.38 -19.38 -1.98
C SER A 198 1.72 -20.82 -1.55
N LEU A 199 1.26 -21.21 -0.36
CA LEU A 199 1.47 -22.56 0.16
C LEU A 199 0.72 -23.61 -0.65
N ASP A 200 -0.48 -23.32 -1.14
CA ASP A 200 -1.22 -24.25 -2.00
C ASP A 200 -0.52 -24.47 -3.33
N ARG A 201 0.10 -23.42 -3.88
CA ARG A 201 0.78 -23.46 -5.17
C ARG A 201 2.18 -24.04 -5.12
N PHE A 202 2.98 -23.66 -4.13
CA PHE A 202 4.40 -23.98 -4.05
C PHE A 202 4.77 -24.92 -2.90
N ARG A 203 3.84 -25.19 -1.98
CA ARG A 203 3.99 -26.10 -0.81
C ARG A 203 5.06 -25.67 0.20
N ARG A 204 5.72 -24.54 -0.02
CA ARG A 204 6.74 -23.96 0.84
C ARG A 204 6.74 -22.44 0.75
N LEU A 205 7.24 -21.81 1.81
CA LEU A 205 7.52 -20.39 1.89
C LEU A 205 8.76 -20.26 2.77
N ASP A 206 9.85 -19.75 2.21
CA ASP A 206 11.15 -19.68 2.90
C ASP A 206 11.58 -18.24 3.17
N ILE A 207 11.17 -17.33 2.27
CA ILE A 207 11.62 -15.94 2.25
C ILE A 207 10.38 -15.04 2.07
N VAL A 208 10.29 -14.00 2.89
CA VAL A 208 9.30 -12.94 2.77
C VAL A 208 10.04 -11.62 2.57
N ALA A 209 9.93 -11.06 1.36
CA ALA A 209 10.45 -9.73 1.05
C ALA A 209 9.31 -8.71 1.13
N ASN A 210 9.21 -8.01 2.26
CA ASN A 210 8.21 -6.97 2.43
C ASN A 210 8.73 -5.65 1.85
N CYS A 211 8.32 -5.37 0.60
CA CYS A 211 8.58 -4.11 -0.09
C CYS A 211 7.42 -3.12 0.04
N SER A 212 6.38 -3.44 0.83
CA SER A 212 5.22 -2.57 0.98
C SER A 212 5.58 -1.34 1.79
N GLY A 213 5.05 -0.20 1.35
CA GLY A 213 5.11 1.04 2.08
C GLY A 213 5.21 2.25 1.18
N TYR A 214 4.78 3.38 1.74
CA TYR A 214 4.75 4.66 1.08
C TYR A 214 4.98 5.77 2.11
N GLY A 215 5.34 6.96 1.66
CA GLY A 215 5.45 8.14 2.51
C GLY A 215 4.68 9.32 1.95
N VAL A 216 4.53 10.35 2.77
CA VAL A 216 3.99 11.64 2.34
C VAL A 216 5.04 12.72 2.55
N ILE A 217 5.35 13.45 1.48
CA ILE A 217 6.19 14.64 1.49
C ILE A 217 5.28 15.83 1.79
N GLY A 218 5.50 16.46 2.94
CA GLY A 218 4.77 17.61 3.43
C GLY A 218 5.28 18.00 4.80
N SER A 219 5.10 19.25 5.23
CA SER A 219 5.45 19.63 6.60
C SER A 219 4.72 18.72 7.61
N CYS A 220 5.23 18.59 8.82
CA CYS A 220 4.59 17.72 9.81
C CYS A 220 3.16 18.19 10.16
N GLU A 221 2.91 19.50 10.04
CA GLU A 221 1.61 20.13 10.32
C GLU A 221 0.64 20.02 9.13
N ASP A 222 1.15 20.02 7.89
CA ASP A 222 0.33 19.90 6.68
C ASP A 222 -0.13 18.46 6.37
N GLN A 223 0.40 17.46 7.09
CA GLN A 223 -0.05 16.07 6.95
C GLN A 223 -1.25 15.82 7.86
N ASP A 224 -2.38 15.46 7.26
CA ASP A 224 -3.62 15.25 8.00
C ASP A 224 -3.66 13.87 8.69
N GLU A 225 -4.61 13.67 9.60
CA GLU A 225 -4.75 12.41 10.35
C GLU A 225 -4.91 11.19 9.42
N HIS A 226 -5.53 11.37 8.25
CA HIS A 226 -5.70 10.29 7.29
C HIS A 226 -4.34 9.85 6.72
N ASP A 227 -3.46 10.80 6.37
CA ASP A 227 -2.10 10.54 5.89
C ASP A 227 -1.26 9.83 6.94
N LEU A 228 -1.31 10.30 8.20
CA LEU A 228 -0.57 9.73 9.32
C LEU A 228 -0.99 8.29 9.56
N ARG A 229 -2.30 8.05 9.70
CA ARG A 229 -2.84 6.70 9.95
C ARG A 229 -2.50 5.75 8.82
N ASN A 230 -2.73 6.14 7.57
CA ASN A 230 -2.47 5.25 6.44
C ASN A 230 -0.99 4.87 6.30
N GLN A 231 -0.05 5.79 6.59
CA GLN A 231 1.38 5.49 6.61
C GLN A 231 1.69 4.43 7.69
N PHE A 232 1.15 4.56 8.90
CA PHE A 232 1.32 3.55 9.96
C PHE A 232 0.64 2.22 9.64
N GLU A 233 -0.60 2.26 9.13
CA GLU A 233 -1.36 1.08 8.73
C GLU A 233 -0.61 0.26 7.67
N THR A 234 0.01 0.95 6.70
CA THR A 234 0.72 0.29 5.60
C THR A 234 2.15 -0.13 6.00
N ASN A 235 2.96 0.83 6.45
CA ASN A 235 4.40 0.63 6.65
C ASN A 235 4.70 -0.21 7.91
N PHE A 236 3.89 -0.05 8.96
CA PHE A 236 4.12 -0.69 10.25
C PHE A 236 3.15 -1.86 10.48
N LEU A 237 1.84 -1.58 10.56
CA LEU A 237 0.85 -2.63 10.85
C LEU A 237 0.77 -3.67 9.74
N GLY A 238 0.88 -3.26 8.47
CA GLY A 238 0.95 -4.19 7.35
C GLY A 238 2.14 -5.14 7.43
N THR A 239 3.32 -4.63 7.81
CA THR A 239 4.49 -5.48 8.08
C THR A 239 4.22 -6.44 9.23
N LEU A 240 3.59 -5.96 10.31
CA LEU A 240 3.24 -6.79 11.46
C LEU A 240 2.21 -7.88 11.09
N HIS A 241 1.24 -7.60 10.22
CA HIS A 241 0.30 -8.59 9.69
C HIS A 241 1.02 -9.70 8.92
N ILE A 242 1.98 -9.33 8.08
CA ILE A 242 2.82 -10.27 7.35
C ILE A 242 3.61 -11.16 8.33
N ILE A 243 4.27 -10.55 9.32
CA ILE A 243 5.04 -11.28 10.33
C ILE A 243 4.15 -12.22 11.13
N HIS A 244 3.04 -11.74 11.69
CA HIS A 244 2.14 -12.58 12.48
C HIS A 244 1.57 -13.76 11.69
N THR A 245 1.32 -13.58 10.40
CA THR A 245 0.82 -14.65 9.53
C THR A 245 1.89 -15.68 9.20
N THR A 246 3.13 -15.24 8.97
CA THR A 246 4.22 -16.10 8.43
C THR A 246 5.17 -16.64 9.49
N LEU A 247 5.36 -15.94 10.61
CA LEU A 247 6.31 -16.33 11.65
C LEU A 247 5.97 -17.68 12.31
N PRO A 248 4.69 -18.03 12.59
CA PRO A 248 4.36 -19.37 13.09
C PRO A 248 4.76 -20.49 12.12
N LEU A 249 4.71 -20.23 10.81
CA LEU A 249 5.17 -21.17 9.79
C LEU A 249 6.69 -21.31 9.85
N PHE A 250 7.43 -20.21 9.81
CA PHE A 250 8.90 -20.20 9.87
C PHE A 250 9.42 -20.87 11.14
N ARG A 251 8.78 -20.59 12.28
CA ARG A 251 9.08 -21.25 13.56
C ARG A 251 8.92 -22.76 13.49
N ARG A 252 7.84 -23.27 12.88
CA ARG A 252 7.61 -24.72 12.70
C ARG A 252 8.62 -25.35 11.75
N GLN A 253 9.05 -24.62 10.73
CA GLN A 253 10.05 -25.07 9.75
C GLN A 253 11.49 -24.99 10.29
N ASN A 254 11.71 -24.28 11.41
CA ASN A 254 13.03 -23.96 11.94
C ASN A 254 13.94 -23.29 10.90
N HIS A 255 13.33 -22.49 10.03
CA HIS A 255 13.98 -21.71 8.99
C HIS A 255 13.00 -20.65 8.48
N GLY A 256 13.53 -19.48 8.15
CA GLY A 256 12.78 -18.41 7.51
C GLY A 256 13.66 -17.18 7.34
N ARG A 257 13.38 -16.37 6.33
CA ARG A 257 14.10 -15.12 6.05
C ARG A 257 13.12 -13.99 5.80
N TYR A 258 13.30 -12.88 6.51
CA TYR A 258 12.61 -11.63 6.22
C TYR A 258 13.56 -10.63 5.58
N LEU A 259 13.15 -10.03 4.47
CA LEU A 259 13.77 -8.84 3.91
C LEU A 259 12.77 -7.71 4.05
N ILE A 260 12.93 -6.86 5.06
CA ILE A 260 11.98 -5.81 5.40
C ILE A 260 12.53 -4.49 4.87
N PHE A 261 11.79 -3.84 3.97
CA PHE A 261 12.22 -2.55 3.44
C PHE A 261 11.97 -1.43 4.46
N SER A 262 13.07 -0.98 5.05
CA SER A 262 13.15 0.23 5.84
C SER A 262 13.44 1.42 4.91
N SER A 263 14.32 2.33 5.32
CA SER A 263 14.82 3.47 4.57
C SER A 263 16.03 4.04 5.30
N THR A 264 16.82 4.87 4.63
CA THR A 264 17.72 5.80 5.32
C THR A 264 16.98 6.59 6.42
N SER A 265 15.68 6.89 6.21
CA SER A 265 14.78 7.52 7.18
C SER A 265 14.40 6.65 8.40
N GLY A 266 14.79 5.37 8.44
CA GLY A 266 14.68 4.53 9.64
C GLY A 266 15.77 4.80 10.67
N ALA A 267 16.84 5.48 10.27
CA ALA A 267 17.98 5.80 11.12
C ALA A 267 18.21 7.31 11.31
N LEU A 268 17.58 8.17 10.50
CA LEU A 268 17.61 9.62 10.67
C LEU A 268 16.30 10.31 10.29
N GLY A 269 16.00 11.41 10.98
CA GLY A 269 14.87 12.29 10.63
C GLY A 269 15.16 13.10 9.37
N VAL A 270 14.17 13.19 8.48
CA VAL A 270 14.24 13.97 7.24
C VAL A 270 13.14 15.02 7.25
N PRO A 271 13.45 16.32 7.13
CA PRO A 271 12.43 17.37 7.10
C PRO A 271 11.41 17.15 5.98
N GLY A 272 10.13 17.32 6.28
CA GLY A 272 9.05 17.04 5.32
C GLY A 272 8.66 15.55 5.20
N LEU A 273 9.28 14.65 5.97
CA LEU A 273 8.97 13.22 6.02
C LEU A 273 8.72 12.73 7.45
N GLY A 274 8.28 13.61 8.36
CA GLY A 274 8.15 13.29 9.80
C GLY A 274 7.40 11.99 10.08
N PRO A 275 6.12 11.87 9.68
CA PRO A 275 5.35 10.63 9.86
C PRO A 275 5.99 9.41 9.17
N TYR A 276 6.51 9.56 7.95
CA TYR A 276 7.21 8.48 7.25
C TYR A 276 8.42 7.98 8.06
N CYS A 277 9.27 8.89 8.53
CA CYS A 277 10.42 8.56 9.37
C CYS A 277 9.96 7.81 10.62
N ALA A 278 8.91 8.30 11.31
CA ALA A 278 8.37 7.63 12.49
C ALA A 278 7.97 6.17 12.20
N THR A 279 7.31 5.89 11.06
CA THR A 279 6.98 4.50 10.68
C THR A 279 8.22 3.64 10.41
N LYS A 280 9.28 4.23 9.85
CA LYS A 280 10.53 3.51 9.57
C LYS A 280 11.36 3.26 10.83
N TYR A 281 11.42 4.21 11.76
CA TYR A 281 11.96 3.96 13.11
C TYR A 281 11.17 2.88 13.86
N ALA A 282 9.84 2.90 13.77
CA ALA A 282 9.00 1.91 14.42
C ALA A 282 9.26 0.49 13.89
N ILE A 283 9.41 0.33 12.57
CA ILE A 283 9.70 -0.99 12.00
C ILE A 283 11.12 -1.47 12.32
N GLU A 284 12.11 -0.57 12.32
CA GLU A 284 13.47 -0.89 12.75
C GLU A 284 13.49 -1.46 14.18
N GLY A 285 12.84 -0.76 15.11
CA GLY A 285 12.74 -1.20 16.50
C GLY A 285 11.99 -2.52 16.66
N LEU A 286 10.90 -2.73 15.91
CA LEU A 286 10.15 -3.99 15.92
C LEU A 286 11.04 -5.17 15.48
N ILE A 287 11.73 -5.03 14.35
CA ILE A 287 12.53 -6.12 13.79
C ILE A 287 13.76 -6.42 14.66
N GLU A 288 14.41 -5.39 15.19
CA GLU A 288 15.53 -5.56 16.11
C GLU A 288 15.09 -6.32 17.38
N ALA A 289 13.97 -5.93 17.99
CA ALA A 289 13.42 -6.63 19.15
C ALA A 289 13.03 -8.09 18.81
N MET A 290 12.33 -8.31 17.70
CA MET A 290 11.86 -9.63 17.27
C MET A 290 13.01 -10.63 17.04
N LEU A 291 14.18 -10.18 16.61
CA LEU A 291 15.30 -11.09 16.35
C LEU A 291 15.86 -11.74 17.61
N TYR A 292 15.79 -11.09 18.77
CA TYR A 292 16.16 -11.71 20.04
C TYR A 292 15.26 -12.90 20.38
N GLU A 293 13.99 -12.86 19.97
CA GLU A 293 13.00 -13.91 20.24
C GLU A 293 13.05 -15.06 19.22
N THR A 294 13.38 -14.73 17.98
CA THR A 294 13.25 -15.65 16.84
C THR A 294 14.54 -16.36 16.46
N ASP A 295 15.68 -15.96 17.02
CA ASP A 295 17.00 -16.56 16.76
C ASP A 295 17.02 -18.08 17.05
N ALA A 296 16.38 -18.50 18.14
CA ALA A 296 16.26 -19.90 18.54
C ALA A 296 15.54 -20.79 17.50
N PHE A 297 14.81 -20.18 16.56
CA PHE A 297 14.07 -20.87 15.50
C PHE A 297 14.73 -20.74 14.13
N ASN A 298 15.99 -20.24 14.08
CA ASN A 298 16.74 -20.01 12.85
C ASN A 298 15.98 -19.14 11.82
N VAL A 299 15.14 -18.24 12.33
CA VAL A 299 14.49 -17.19 11.55
C VAL A 299 15.37 -15.97 11.60
N LYS A 300 15.68 -15.40 10.44
CA LYS A 300 16.54 -14.21 10.31
C LYS A 300 15.78 -13.12 9.59
N ALA A 301 16.16 -11.87 9.85
CA ALA A 301 15.58 -10.70 9.21
C ALA A 301 16.69 -9.72 8.87
N THR A 302 16.53 -9.03 7.74
CA THR A 302 17.36 -7.89 7.37
C THR A 302 16.48 -6.71 7.01
N LEU A 303 16.80 -5.57 7.62
CA LEU A 303 16.29 -4.25 7.31
C LEU A 303 17.07 -3.70 6.12
N ILE A 304 16.38 -3.56 5.00
CA ILE A 304 16.94 -2.98 3.78
C ILE A 304 16.78 -1.47 3.88
N GLU A 305 17.87 -0.73 3.92
CA GLU A 305 17.90 0.72 4.13
C GLU A 305 18.35 1.43 2.84
N PRO A 306 17.49 1.52 1.82
CA PRO A 306 17.85 2.21 0.60
C PRO A 306 18.01 3.71 0.84
N GLY A 307 19.00 4.28 0.17
CA GLY A 307 19.04 5.70 -0.13
C GLY A 307 18.14 6.02 -1.32
N LEU A 308 18.51 7.03 -2.08
CA LEU A 308 17.84 7.35 -3.33
C LEU A 308 18.22 6.31 -4.40
N VAL A 309 17.24 5.54 -4.87
CA VAL A 309 17.39 4.47 -5.86
C VAL A 309 16.83 4.86 -7.23
N ARG A 310 17.70 4.86 -8.24
CA ARG A 310 17.40 5.08 -9.66
C ARG A 310 16.62 3.92 -10.27
N ARG A 311 15.75 4.25 -11.21
CA ARG A 311 15.10 3.31 -12.12
C ARG A 311 15.99 3.07 -13.32
N ASP A 312 16.39 1.83 -13.54
CA ASP A 312 17.19 1.45 -14.71
C ASP A 312 16.73 0.14 -15.35
N GLU A 313 15.47 -0.22 -15.17
CA GLU A 313 14.86 -1.33 -15.91
C GLU A 313 14.64 -0.97 -17.39
N PRO A 314 15.15 -1.77 -18.35
CA PRO A 314 14.90 -1.54 -19.77
C PRO A 314 13.42 -1.75 -20.13
N GLY A 315 12.82 -0.82 -20.87
CA GLY A 315 11.50 -1.00 -21.49
C GLY A 315 10.28 -0.55 -20.68
N ILE A 316 10.48 0.08 -19.51
CA ILE A 316 9.40 0.76 -18.79
C ILE A 316 9.36 2.22 -19.26
N GLY A 317 8.31 2.62 -19.96
CA GLY A 317 8.06 4.03 -20.28
C GLY A 317 7.86 4.87 -19.01
N ASP A 318 7.75 6.19 -19.17
CA ASP A 318 7.54 7.16 -18.08
C ASP A 318 6.21 6.99 -17.30
N SER A 319 5.50 5.86 -17.43
CA SER A 319 4.13 5.64 -16.94
C SER A 319 4.02 5.45 -15.42
N LEU A 320 5.09 5.08 -14.73
CA LEU A 320 5.11 5.05 -13.27
C LEU A 320 5.58 6.42 -12.73
N PRO A 321 4.87 7.06 -11.78
CA PRO A 321 5.28 8.36 -11.24
C PRO A 321 6.72 8.25 -10.75
N ARG A 322 7.65 9.15 -11.11
CA ARG A 322 9.10 9.08 -10.79
C ARG A 322 9.42 8.82 -9.30
N TRP A 323 8.43 9.06 -8.45
CA TRP A 323 8.47 8.90 -7.00
C TRP A 323 7.32 8.04 -6.46
N GLY A 324 6.88 7.00 -7.19
CA GLY A 324 5.63 6.25 -6.99
C GLY A 324 5.34 5.59 -5.63
N HIS A 325 6.12 5.87 -4.58
CA HIS A 325 5.79 5.57 -3.19
C HIS A 325 5.75 6.81 -2.28
N PHE A 326 5.93 8.03 -2.80
CA PHE A 326 5.76 9.28 -2.06
C PHE A 326 4.63 10.11 -2.67
N LEU A 327 3.66 10.49 -1.85
CA LEU A 327 2.63 11.48 -2.19
C LEU A 327 3.13 12.87 -1.78
N VAL A 328 2.87 13.90 -2.58
CA VAL A 328 3.31 15.26 -2.27
C VAL A 328 2.09 16.10 -1.91
N LYS A 329 2.03 16.59 -0.66
CA LYS A 329 0.92 17.42 -0.21
C LYS A 329 1.10 18.89 -0.61
N PRO A 330 -0.01 19.62 -0.87
CA PRO A 330 0.05 21.07 -0.96
C PRO A 330 0.50 21.66 0.38
N ARG A 331 1.10 22.84 0.29
CA ARG A 331 1.68 23.55 1.44
C ARG A 331 0.71 24.60 1.97
N SER A 332 0.67 24.79 3.29
CA SER A 332 0.12 26.00 3.89
C SER A 332 1.06 27.19 3.69
N ASP A 333 0.53 28.40 3.88
CA ASP A 333 1.26 29.65 3.61
C ASP A 333 2.48 29.79 4.53
N GLU A 334 2.40 29.29 5.77
CA GLU A 334 3.45 29.31 6.78
C GLU A 334 4.69 28.50 6.38
N TYR A 335 4.51 27.43 5.60
CA TYR A 335 5.60 26.56 5.10
C TYR A 335 5.91 26.79 3.61
N ALA A 336 5.35 27.86 3.01
CA ALA A 336 5.49 28.16 1.58
C ALA A 336 6.75 28.94 1.20
N ASP A 337 7.63 29.26 2.15
CA ASP A 337 8.85 30.01 1.90
C ASP A 337 9.91 29.17 1.13
N LEU A 338 10.80 29.83 0.38
CA LEU A 338 11.80 29.14 -0.43
C LEU A 338 12.81 28.33 0.40
N THR A 339 13.04 28.73 1.66
CA THR A 339 13.97 28.06 2.58
C THR A 339 13.34 26.93 3.38
N SER A 340 12.02 26.71 3.23
CA SER A 340 11.28 25.65 3.92
C SER A 340 12.00 24.30 3.78
N PRO A 341 12.40 23.67 4.90
CA PRO A 341 13.11 22.40 4.89
C PRO A 341 12.31 21.27 4.22
N ALA A 342 10.97 21.27 4.34
CA ALA A 342 10.12 20.30 3.66
C ALA A 342 10.18 20.46 2.13
N LEU A 343 10.26 21.70 1.63
CA LEU A 343 10.44 21.96 0.19
C LEU A 343 11.85 21.59 -0.30
N HIS A 344 12.85 21.59 0.58
CA HIS A 344 14.20 21.16 0.21
C HIS A 344 14.21 19.69 -0.22
N VAL A 345 13.47 18.82 0.46
CA VAL A 345 13.36 17.41 0.06
C VAL A 345 12.71 17.29 -1.32
N GLY A 346 11.58 17.98 -1.57
CA GLY A 346 10.97 18.01 -2.89
C GLY A 346 11.93 18.46 -3.99
N ARG A 347 12.74 19.49 -3.72
CA ARG A 347 13.76 19.99 -4.65
C ARG A 347 14.94 19.03 -4.84
N MET A 348 15.46 18.45 -3.76
CA MET A 348 16.55 17.46 -3.82
C MET A 348 16.12 16.25 -4.66
N VAL A 349 14.93 15.75 -4.37
CA VAL A 349 14.27 14.67 -5.07
C VAL A 349 14.16 15.03 -6.57
N GLN A 350 13.57 16.18 -6.91
CA GLN A 350 13.42 16.64 -8.29
C GLN A 350 14.77 16.85 -9.00
N TRP A 351 15.78 17.41 -8.32
CA TRP A 351 17.11 17.66 -8.85
C TRP A 351 17.91 16.36 -9.09
N LEU A 352 17.75 15.37 -8.22
CA LEU A 352 18.44 14.08 -8.34
C LEU A 352 17.87 13.24 -9.48
N GLY A 353 16.57 13.27 -9.74
CA GLY A 353 15.95 12.65 -10.92
C GLY A 353 16.54 11.29 -11.30
N ASP A 354 17.04 11.14 -12.53
CA ASP A 354 17.72 9.94 -13.05
C ASP A 354 19.23 9.90 -12.74
N ARG A 355 19.77 10.89 -12.03
CA ARG A 355 21.21 10.97 -11.66
C ARG A 355 21.51 10.25 -10.35
N GLN A 356 20.55 9.53 -9.80
CA GLN A 356 20.72 8.77 -8.57
C GLN A 356 21.80 7.68 -8.77
N PRO A 357 22.79 7.55 -7.87
CA PRO A 357 23.92 6.65 -8.07
C PRO A 357 23.53 5.17 -7.87
N THR A 358 22.51 4.90 -7.06
CA THR A 358 22.09 3.55 -6.66
C THR A 358 21.10 2.97 -7.67
N SER A 359 21.37 1.78 -8.21
CA SER A 359 20.55 1.12 -9.24
C SER A 359 19.54 0.14 -8.62
N ALA A 360 18.27 0.19 -9.02
CA ALA A 360 17.25 -0.76 -8.55
C ALA A 360 17.60 -2.21 -8.94
N VAL A 361 18.11 -2.43 -10.15
CA VAL A 361 18.53 -3.75 -10.63
C VAL A 361 19.71 -4.29 -9.83
N ARG A 362 20.72 -3.45 -9.54
CA ARG A 362 21.85 -3.86 -8.70
C ARG A 362 21.44 -4.10 -7.25
N CYS A 363 20.52 -3.29 -6.71
CA CYS A 363 19.95 -3.52 -5.39
C CYS A 363 19.23 -4.87 -5.33
N ALA A 364 18.42 -5.21 -6.34
CA ALA A 364 17.71 -6.48 -6.41
C ALA A 364 18.66 -7.69 -6.36
N GLU A 365 19.80 -7.62 -7.07
CA GLU A 365 20.84 -8.64 -6.99
C GLU A 365 21.40 -8.79 -5.57
N LEU A 366 21.79 -7.69 -4.92
CA LEU A 366 22.33 -7.72 -3.56
C LEU A 366 21.31 -8.25 -2.54
N ILE A 367 20.06 -7.82 -2.67
CA ILE A 367 18.95 -8.27 -1.81
C ILE A 367 18.68 -9.76 -2.02
N TRP A 368 18.72 -10.24 -3.27
CA TRP A 368 18.58 -11.68 -3.56
C TRP A 368 19.72 -12.50 -2.95
N GLN A 369 20.97 -12.04 -3.07
CA GLN A 369 22.13 -12.70 -2.47
C GLN A 369 22.00 -12.76 -0.94
N LEU A 370 21.53 -11.67 -0.33
CA LEU A 370 21.27 -11.59 1.10
C LEU A 370 20.18 -12.58 1.55
N ALA A 371 19.12 -12.72 0.75
CA ALA A 371 18.04 -13.68 0.99
C ALA A 371 18.55 -15.13 1.08
N HIS A 372 19.61 -15.45 0.31
CA HIS A 372 20.25 -16.75 0.24
C HIS A 372 21.51 -16.87 1.12
N CYS A 373 21.85 -15.82 1.86
CA CYS A 373 22.99 -15.82 2.76
C CYS A 373 22.67 -16.61 4.04
N ALA A 374 23.65 -17.39 4.52
CA ALA A 374 23.52 -18.13 5.77
C ALA A 374 23.44 -17.20 6.99
N TYR A 375 24.22 -16.11 6.98
CA TYR A 375 24.36 -15.17 8.09
C TYR A 375 24.19 -13.72 7.58
N PRO A 376 22.96 -13.32 7.23
CA PRO A 376 22.71 -11.96 6.77
C PRO A 376 22.84 -10.95 7.93
N PRO A 377 23.35 -9.73 7.70
CA PRO A 377 23.32 -8.67 8.69
C PRO A 377 21.88 -8.25 9.05
N LEU A 378 21.70 -7.61 10.22
CA LEU A 378 20.43 -6.99 10.59
C LEU A 378 20.08 -5.81 9.69
N ARG A 379 21.06 -4.99 9.28
CA ARG A 379 20.85 -3.80 8.46
C ARG A 379 21.72 -3.84 7.20
N LEU A 380 21.13 -3.47 6.07
CA LEU A 380 21.85 -3.30 4.79
C LEU A 380 21.56 -1.90 4.21
N PRO A 381 22.44 -0.91 4.45
CA PRO A 381 22.42 0.35 3.74
C PRO A 381 22.72 0.15 2.25
N LEU A 382 21.82 0.61 1.38
CA LEU A 382 21.99 0.52 -0.08
C LEU A 382 22.28 1.89 -0.69
N GLY A 383 23.53 2.07 -1.11
CA GLY A 383 24.05 3.28 -1.73
C GLY A 383 24.93 4.11 -0.80
N SER A 384 25.92 4.82 -1.36
CA SER A 384 26.86 5.63 -0.59
C SER A 384 26.16 6.69 0.27
N TYR A 385 25.12 7.32 -0.27
CA TYR A 385 24.31 8.29 0.47
C TYR A 385 23.71 7.71 1.76
N ALA A 386 23.15 6.49 1.71
CA ALA A 386 22.60 5.84 2.88
C ALA A 386 23.70 5.53 3.91
N VAL A 387 24.83 4.96 3.45
CA VAL A 387 25.98 4.65 4.30
C VAL A 387 26.52 5.89 5.02
N GLU A 388 26.73 6.97 4.27
CA GLU A 388 27.30 8.22 4.80
C GLU A 388 26.32 8.92 5.74
N SER A 389 25.06 9.07 5.34
CA SER A 389 24.04 9.76 6.15
C SER A 389 23.77 9.07 7.48
N ILE A 390 23.67 7.73 7.47
CA ILE A 390 23.47 6.95 8.70
C ILE A 390 24.72 7.06 9.58
N ARG A 391 25.92 6.94 9.01
CA ARG A 391 27.17 7.07 9.76
C ARG A 391 27.27 8.43 10.45
N ASP A 392 26.98 9.51 9.74
CA ASP A 392 27.06 10.86 10.31
C ASP A 392 25.98 11.10 11.36
N ARG A 393 24.76 10.57 11.18
CA ARG A 393 23.74 10.62 12.23
C ARG A 393 24.18 9.88 13.49
N MET A 394 24.75 8.69 13.37
CA MET A 394 25.24 7.93 14.53
C MET A 394 26.37 8.66 15.26
N ARG A 395 27.24 9.37 14.53
CA ARG A 395 28.26 10.24 15.14
C ARG A 395 27.60 11.37 15.94
N SER A 396 26.65 12.08 15.34
CA SER A 396 25.92 13.17 16.00
C SER A 396 25.18 12.70 17.26
N ILE A 397 24.53 11.53 17.23
CA ILE A 397 23.89 10.95 18.42
C ILE A 397 24.92 10.63 19.51
N THR A 398 26.08 10.08 19.12
CA THR A 398 27.16 9.76 20.07
C THR A 398 27.69 11.05 20.72
N GLU A 399 27.94 12.09 19.94
CA GLU A 399 28.38 13.39 20.44
C GLU A 399 27.35 14.00 21.41
N GLU A 400 26.06 13.95 21.07
CA GLU A 400 24.98 14.41 21.94
C GLU A 400 24.95 13.65 23.27
N ILE A 401 25.09 12.32 23.24
CA ILE A 401 25.18 11.50 24.47
C ILE A 401 26.39 11.93 25.29
N GLU A 402 27.55 12.11 24.67
CA GLU A 402 28.79 12.48 25.37
C GLU A 402 28.72 13.87 26.00
N ASP A 403 28.07 14.83 25.34
CA ASP A 403 27.84 16.17 25.87
C ASP A 403 26.92 16.15 27.10
N TRP A 404 25.87 15.33 27.06
CA TRP A 404 24.83 15.32 28.10
C TRP A 404 24.96 14.20 29.14
N LYS A 405 25.92 13.27 29.01
CA LYS A 405 26.07 12.13 29.94
C LYS A 405 26.29 12.54 31.39
N HIS A 406 26.79 13.76 31.65
CA HIS A 406 26.96 14.26 33.00
C HIS A 406 25.64 14.49 33.75
N LEU A 407 24.50 14.55 33.04
CA LEU A 407 23.14 14.64 33.59
C LEU A 407 22.50 13.27 33.82
N ASN A 408 23.28 12.26 34.22
CA ASN A 408 22.75 10.99 34.73
C ASN A 408 23.10 10.82 36.22
N TYR A 409 22.21 10.15 36.97
CA TYR A 409 22.52 9.82 38.37
C TYR A 409 23.60 8.75 38.39
N ALA A 410 24.67 9.01 39.16
CA ALA A 410 25.76 8.05 39.34
C ALA A 410 25.23 6.69 39.79
N GLU A 411 25.89 5.61 39.34
CA GLU A 411 25.59 4.24 39.75
C GLU A 411 25.43 4.16 41.28
N VAL A 412 24.29 3.63 41.72
CA VAL A 412 24.16 3.17 43.10
C VAL A 412 25.22 2.08 43.28
N GLN A 413 26.26 2.37 44.06
CA GLN A 413 27.17 1.32 44.53
C GLN A 413 26.34 0.33 45.33
N LEU A 414 25.89 -0.75 44.68
CA LEU A 414 25.29 -1.88 45.37
C LEU A 414 26.32 -2.34 46.41
N PRO A 415 25.92 -2.52 47.69
CA PRO A 415 26.84 -2.97 48.70
C PRO A 415 27.46 -4.29 48.23
N LYS A 416 28.80 -4.36 48.23
CA LYS A 416 29.53 -5.57 47.88
C LYS A 416 28.93 -6.73 48.68
N GLN A 417 28.40 -7.75 48.00
CA GLN A 417 27.98 -8.97 48.68
C GLN A 417 29.15 -9.48 49.53
N PRO A 418 28.92 -9.85 50.81
CA PRO A 418 29.98 -10.42 51.63
C PRO A 418 30.53 -11.66 50.92
N ARG A 419 31.81 -11.62 50.55
CA ARG A 419 32.52 -12.81 50.07
C ARG A 419 32.64 -13.75 51.26
N HIS A 420 31.81 -14.78 51.31
CA HIS A 420 32.04 -15.92 52.19
C HIS A 420 33.19 -16.74 51.60
N SER A 421 34.39 -16.53 52.12
CA SER A 421 35.52 -17.44 51.89
C SER A 421 35.30 -18.69 52.73
N ILE A 422 35.03 -19.82 52.08
CA ILE A 422 35.14 -21.14 52.70
C ILE A 422 36.62 -21.51 52.63
N THR A 423 37.32 -21.47 53.75
CA THR A 423 38.63 -22.11 53.88
C THR A 423 38.38 -23.59 54.12
N VAL A 424 38.85 -24.44 53.21
CA VAL A 424 38.89 -25.89 53.41
C VAL A 424 40.26 -26.18 54.01
N ASP A 425 40.29 -26.63 55.27
CA ASP A 425 41.47 -27.23 55.91
C ASP A 425 41.63 -28.70 55.47
#